data_AF-A0A542AG24-F1
#
_entry.id   AF-A0A542AG24-F1
#
_cell.length_a   1.000
_cell.length_b   1.000
_cell.length_c   1.000
_cell.angle_alpha   90.00
_cell.angle_beta   90.00
_cell.angle_gamma   90.00
#
_symmetry.space_group_name_H-M   'P 1'
#
loop_
_entity.id
_entity.type
_entity.pdbx_description
1 polymer ?
#
loop_
_entity_poly.entity_id
_entity_poly.type
_entity_poly.pdbx_seq_one_letter_code
_entity_poly.pdbx_strand_id
1 'polypeptide(L)'
;MRSRNCLALAAVLLTLAALSPAAARADTFGCTVLLCMLNPQGWASVPHCVPPVQAAFAIVAKGRPWPQCPEANISAQPDTASESIDISGQSGRTRVPLGKSAAP
;
A
#
# COMPACT_ATOMS: atom_id res chain seq x y z
N MET A 1 -32.60 -33.34 16.74
CA MET A 1 -31.44 -33.12 15.83
C MET A 1 -31.50 -31.77 15.13
N ARG A 2 -32.65 -31.38 14.53
CA ARG A 2 -32.85 -30.06 13.89
C ARG A 2 -32.56 -28.84 14.80
N SER A 3 -32.99 -28.89 16.07
CA SER A 3 -32.79 -27.81 17.05
C SER A 3 -31.33 -27.57 17.44
N ARG A 4 -30.53 -28.65 17.55
CA ARG A 4 -29.10 -28.56 17.88
C ARG A 4 -28.30 -27.90 16.76
N ASN A 5 -28.66 -28.18 15.49
CA ASN A 5 -28.01 -27.57 14.34
C ASN A 5 -28.37 -26.08 14.18
N CYS A 6 -29.63 -25.71 14.47
CA CYS A 6 -30.03 -24.30 14.47
C CYS A 6 -29.28 -23.48 15.52
N LEU A 7 -29.10 -24.03 16.73
CA LEU A 7 -28.33 -23.38 17.80
C LEU A 7 -26.85 -23.22 17.43
N ALA A 8 -26.26 -24.24 16.80
CA ALA A 8 -24.87 -24.18 16.35
C ALA A 8 -24.66 -23.12 15.25
N LEU A 9 -25.56 -23.05 14.27
CA LEU A 9 -25.50 -22.04 13.20
C LEU A 9 -25.70 -20.62 13.73
N ALA A 10 -26.64 -20.41 14.65
CA ALA A 10 -26.86 -19.11 15.28
C ALA A 10 -25.64 -18.66 16.08
N ALA A 11 -24.97 -19.58 16.80
CA ALA A 11 -23.75 -19.29 17.53
C ALA A 11 -22.60 -18.87 16.59
N VAL A 12 -22.41 -19.56 15.46
CA VAL A 12 -21.38 -19.22 14.46
C VAL A 12 -21.66 -17.85 13.81
N LEU A 13 -22.92 -17.55 13.50
CA LEU A 13 -23.27 -16.25 12.92
C LEU A 13 -23.06 -15.10 13.91
N LEU A 14 -23.38 -15.31 15.19
CA LEU A 14 -23.14 -14.34 16.25
C LEU A 14 -21.64 -14.10 16.49
N THR A 15 -20.80 -15.14 16.43
CA THR A 15 -19.34 -14.96 16.57
C THR A 15 -18.72 -14.25 15.37
N LEU A 16 -19.20 -14.52 14.15
CA LEU A 16 -18.75 -13.81 12.95
C LEU A 16 -19.17 -12.34 12.95
N ALA A 17 -20.38 -12.02 13.40
CA ALA A 17 -20.86 -10.64 13.51
C ALA A 17 -20.12 -9.84 14.60
N ALA A 18 -19.60 -10.53 15.62
CA ALA A 18 -18.77 -9.93 16.68
C ALA A 18 -17.30 -9.73 16.25
N LEU A 19 -16.88 -10.31 15.11
CA LEU A 19 -15.60 -9.98 14.49
C LEU A 19 -15.71 -8.58 13.83
N SER A 20 -15.62 -7.55 14.65
CA SER A 20 -15.25 -6.22 14.15
C SER A 20 -13.88 -6.34 13.50
N PRO A 21 -13.69 -5.93 12.23
CA PRO A 21 -12.36 -5.95 11.62
C PRO A 21 -11.45 -5.10 12.50
N ALA A 22 -10.52 -5.76 13.21
CA ALA A 22 -9.48 -5.08 13.93
C ALA A 22 -8.76 -4.21 12.90
N ALA A 23 -8.64 -2.91 13.17
CA ALA A 23 -7.76 -2.05 12.39
C ALA A 23 -6.35 -2.65 12.51
N ALA A 24 -5.94 -3.43 11.52
CA ALA A 24 -4.64 -4.08 11.48
C ALA A 24 -3.58 -2.99 11.58
N ARG A 25 -2.92 -2.92 12.74
CA ARG A 25 -1.79 -2.03 13.00
C ARG A 25 -0.49 -2.79 12.71
N ALA A 26 -0.23 -3.06 11.45
CA ALA A 26 1.08 -3.45 10.95
C ALA A 26 1.35 -2.50 9.79
N ASP A 27 1.97 -1.34 10.07
CA ASP A 27 2.37 -0.28 9.11
C ASP A 27 1.52 -0.17 7.83
N THR A 28 0.21 -0.23 8.01
CA THR A 28 -0.79 -0.33 6.95
C THR A 28 -0.93 0.96 6.18
N PHE A 29 -0.29 2.05 6.63
CA PHE A 29 -0.49 3.36 6.05
C PHE A 29 -0.09 3.40 4.57
N GLY A 30 1.13 2.96 4.23
CA GLY A 30 1.58 2.98 2.83
C GLY A 30 0.82 2.01 1.95
N CYS A 31 0.49 0.82 2.46
CA CYS A 31 -0.34 -0.15 1.73
C CYS A 31 -1.79 0.30 1.56
N THR A 32 -2.36 0.96 2.57
CA THR A 32 -3.71 1.53 2.49
C THR A 32 -3.73 2.63 1.44
N VAL A 33 -2.75 3.52 1.45
CA VAL A 33 -2.61 4.58 0.44
C VAL A 33 -2.46 3.97 -0.97
N LEU A 34 -1.59 2.97 -1.13
CA LEU A 34 -1.41 2.28 -2.41
C LEU A 34 -2.71 1.64 -2.90
N LEU A 35 -3.38 0.85 -2.07
CA LEU A 35 -4.65 0.19 -2.41
C LEU A 35 -5.74 1.21 -2.75
N CYS A 36 -5.83 2.31 -1.99
CA CYS A 36 -6.79 3.38 -2.25
C CYS A 36 -6.57 4.04 -3.63
N MET A 37 -5.31 4.22 -4.04
CA MET A 37 -4.97 4.79 -5.34
C MET A 37 -5.31 3.86 -6.51
N LEU A 38 -5.41 2.55 -6.27
CA LEU A 38 -5.79 1.55 -7.27
C LEU A 38 -7.30 1.51 -7.56
N ASN A 39 -8.12 2.29 -6.84
CA ASN A 39 -9.55 2.36 -7.12
C ASN A 39 -9.80 3.05 -8.48
N PRO A 40 -10.44 2.36 -9.46
CA PRO A 40 -10.67 2.92 -10.81
C PRO A 40 -11.57 4.15 -10.82
N GLN A 41 -12.43 4.33 -9.82
CA GLN A 41 -13.30 5.51 -9.69
C GLN A 41 -12.59 6.68 -8.99
N GLY A 42 -11.28 6.55 -8.74
CA GLY A 42 -10.45 7.48 -7.98
C GLY A 42 -10.53 7.22 -6.48
N TRP A 43 -9.41 7.43 -5.77
CA TRP A 43 -9.31 7.20 -4.32
C TRP A 43 -10.35 7.97 -3.50
N ALA A 44 -10.73 9.18 -3.93
CA ALA A 44 -11.70 10.01 -3.23
C ALA A 44 -13.14 9.49 -3.33
N SER A 45 -13.43 8.54 -4.23
CA SER A 45 -14.75 7.90 -4.31
C SER A 45 -15.04 6.95 -3.14
N VAL A 46 -14.02 6.57 -2.36
CA VAL A 46 -14.16 5.76 -1.14
C VAL A 46 -13.88 6.66 0.06
N PRO A 47 -14.89 6.98 0.90
CA PRO A 47 -14.72 7.92 2.01
C PRO A 47 -13.57 7.56 2.98
N HIS A 48 -13.35 6.26 3.21
CA HIS A 48 -12.26 5.78 4.06
C HIS A 48 -10.86 6.07 3.49
N CYS A 49 -10.74 6.21 2.16
CA CYS A 49 -9.49 6.52 1.50
C CYS A 49 -9.12 8.01 1.54
N VAL A 50 -10.05 8.89 1.93
CA VAL A 50 -9.81 10.34 1.87
C VAL A 50 -8.75 10.80 2.87
N PRO A 51 -8.88 10.53 4.19
CA PRO A 51 -7.87 10.95 5.16
C PRO A 51 -6.45 10.39 4.92
N PRO A 52 -6.24 9.08 4.64
CA PRO A 52 -4.90 8.54 4.49
C PRO A 52 -4.19 9.05 3.22
N VAL A 53 -4.90 9.19 2.09
CA VAL A 53 -4.29 9.68 0.85
C VAL A 53 -3.93 11.17 0.95
N GLN A 54 -4.78 12.00 1.59
CA GLN A 54 -4.43 13.39 1.88
C GLN A 54 -3.20 13.50 2.80
N ALA A 55 -3.09 12.65 3.82
CA ALA A 55 -1.91 12.60 4.67
C ALA A 55 -0.65 12.23 3.87
N ALA A 56 -0.73 11.30 2.91
CA ALA A 56 0.39 10.96 2.03
C ALA A 56 0.83 12.16 1.17
N PHE A 57 -0.11 12.92 0.60
CA PHE A 57 0.20 14.15 -0.13
C PHE A 57 0.85 15.21 0.77
N ALA A 58 0.37 15.37 2.01
CA ALA A 58 0.96 16.30 2.97
C ALA A 58 2.40 15.91 3.37
N ILE A 59 2.72 14.62 3.40
CA ILE A 59 4.08 14.12 3.65
C ILE A 59 5.01 14.52 2.51
N VAL A 60 4.65 14.23 1.27
CA VAL A 60 5.50 14.57 0.11
C VAL A 60 5.59 16.07 -0.14
N ALA A 61 4.55 16.85 0.19
CA ALA A 61 4.61 18.31 0.15
C ALA A 61 5.66 18.90 1.11
N LYS A 62 6.04 18.16 2.17
CA LYS A 62 7.12 18.50 3.10
C LYS A 62 8.50 17.99 2.65
N GLY A 63 8.63 17.51 1.41
CA GLY A 63 9.87 16.94 0.88
C GLY A 63 10.23 15.55 1.43
N ARG A 64 9.27 14.85 2.05
CA ARG A 64 9.47 13.48 2.56
C ARG A 64 9.16 12.46 1.46
N PRO A 65 9.79 11.26 1.48
CA PRO A 65 9.50 10.23 0.49
C PRO A 65 8.06 9.72 0.60
N TRP A 66 7.58 9.12 -0.49
CA TRP A 66 6.26 8.48 -0.53
C TRP A 66 6.17 7.33 0.50
N PRO A 67 5.02 7.12 1.15
CA PRO A 67 4.82 6.02 2.10
C PRO A 67 5.06 4.65 1.45
N GLN A 68 5.86 3.82 2.09
CA GLN A 68 6.23 2.50 1.57
C GLN A 68 5.19 1.45 1.91
N CYS A 69 4.97 0.50 0.99
CA CYS A 69 4.19 -0.71 1.20
C CYS A 69 5.09 -1.92 0.89
N PRO A 70 5.73 -2.53 1.91
CA PRO A 70 6.63 -3.68 1.72
C PRO A 70 5.99 -4.83 0.94
N GLU A 71 4.70 -5.06 1.16
CA GLU A 71 3.89 -6.12 0.56
C GLU A 71 3.66 -5.91 -0.93
N ALA A 72 3.73 -4.66 -1.39
CA ALA A 72 3.63 -4.37 -2.81
C ALA A 72 4.85 -4.86 -3.59
N ASN A 73 5.94 -5.23 -2.90
CA ASN A 73 7.25 -5.52 -3.49
C ASN A 73 7.68 -4.42 -4.49
N ILE A 74 7.15 -3.20 -4.30
CA ILE A 74 7.60 -1.99 -4.96
C ILE A 74 8.72 -1.51 -4.05
N SER A 75 9.87 -2.17 -4.17
CA SER A 75 11.06 -1.77 -3.42
C SER A 75 11.35 -0.31 -3.79
N ALA A 76 11.03 0.65 -2.91
CA ALA A 76 11.85 1.86 -2.83
C ALA A 76 13.18 1.45 -2.19
N GLN A 77 13.90 0.58 -2.90
CA GLN A 77 15.31 0.47 -2.69
C GLN A 77 15.85 1.86 -3.08
N PRO A 78 16.56 2.60 -2.20
CA PRO A 78 17.60 3.46 -2.73
C PRO A 78 18.42 2.55 -3.62
N ASP A 79 18.49 2.90 -4.89
CA ASP A 79 19.11 2.21 -5.99
C ASP A 79 20.57 1.82 -5.69
N THR A 80 20.77 0.79 -4.89
CA THR A 80 21.94 -0.05 -5.03
C THR A 80 21.70 -0.91 -6.27
N ALA A 81 21.98 -0.29 -7.42
CA ALA A 81 22.16 -0.87 -8.74
C ALA A 81 21.01 -1.77 -9.27
N SER A 82 20.14 -1.18 -10.10
CA SER A 82 19.59 -1.96 -11.22
C SER A 82 20.75 -2.30 -12.16
N GLU A 83 21.26 -3.51 -12.07
CA GLU A 83 22.21 -4.04 -13.05
C GLU A 83 21.42 -4.45 -14.29
N SER A 84 21.32 -3.54 -15.27
CA SER A 84 20.79 -3.86 -16.59
C SER A 84 21.87 -4.60 -17.38
N ILE A 85 21.65 -5.89 -17.65
CA ILE A 85 22.47 -6.69 -18.56
C ILE A 85 21.85 -6.56 -19.96
N ASP A 86 22.55 -5.91 -20.89
CA ASP A 86 22.15 -5.87 -22.30
C ASP A 86 22.32 -7.25 -22.97
N ILE A 87 21.59 -7.53 -24.05
CA ILE A 87 21.62 -8.80 -24.83
C ILE A 87 23.05 -9.22 -25.27
N SER A 88 24.01 -8.28 -25.27
CA SER A 88 25.42 -8.55 -25.59
C SER A 88 26.30 -8.86 -24.37
N GLY A 89 25.74 -8.97 -23.16
CA GLY A 89 26.47 -9.43 -21.95
C GLY A 89 27.52 -8.46 -21.41
N GLN A 90 27.47 -7.17 -21.77
CA GLN A 90 28.39 -6.16 -21.23
C GLN A 90 27.68 -5.29 -20.18
N SER A 91 28.30 -5.21 -18.99
CA SER A 91 27.87 -4.36 -17.88
C SER A 91 28.01 -2.89 -18.27
N GLY A 92 26.95 -2.33 -18.84
CA GLY A 92 26.84 -0.92 -19.20
C GLY A 92 26.30 -0.12 -18.01
N ARG A 93 27.15 0.64 -17.33
CA ARG A 93 26.72 1.54 -16.25
C ARG A 93 26.15 2.84 -16.85
N THR A 94 24.90 2.83 -17.27
CA THR A 94 24.19 4.05 -17.67
C THR A 94 23.90 4.88 -16.41
N ARG A 95 24.73 5.89 -16.13
CA ARG A 95 24.35 6.96 -15.20
C ARG A 95 23.19 7.72 -15.81
N VAL A 96 21.98 7.53 -15.28
CA VAL A 96 20.90 8.50 -15.47
C VAL A 96 21.28 9.73 -14.64
N PRO A 97 21.53 10.91 -15.24
CA PRO A 97 21.77 12.11 -14.47
C PRO A 97 20.50 12.43 -13.66
N LEU A 98 20.64 12.37 -12.34
CA LEU A 98 19.61 12.76 -11.38
C LEU A 98 19.22 14.21 -11.67
N GLY A 99 18.05 14.41 -12.26
CA GLY A 99 17.45 15.73 -12.39
C GLY A 99 17.35 16.35 -11.01
N LYS A 100 18.11 17.41 -10.79
CA LYS A 100 18.13 18.25 -9.60
C LYS A 100 16.70 18.45 -9.04
N SER A 101 16.47 18.00 -7.80
CA SER A 101 15.47 18.65 -6.95
C SER A 101 16.01 20.03 -6.61
N ALA A 102 15.69 21.02 -7.44
CA ALA A 102 15.79 22.42 -7.05
C ALA A 102 14.47 22.78 -6.35
N ALA A 103 14.49 22.85 -5.03
CA ALA A 103 13.46 23.53 -4.24
C ALA A 103 13.86 25.01 -4.08
N PRO A 104 12.91 25.97 -4.05
CA PRO A 104 13.13 27.28 -3.44
C PRO A 104 13.19 27.19 -1.91
#